data_AF-A0A6G0T4L2-F1
#
_entry.id   AF-A0A6G0T4L2-F1
#
_cell.length_a   1.000
_cell.length_b   1.000
_cell.length_c   1.000
_cell.angle_alpha   90.00
_cell.angle_beta   90.00
_cell.angle_gamma   90.00
#
_symmetry.space_group_name_H-M   'P 1'
#
loop_
_entity.id
_entity.type
_entity.pdbx_description
1 polymer ?
#
loop_
_entity_poly.entity_id
_entity_poly.type
_entity_poly.pdbx_seq_one_letter_code
_entity_poly.pdbx_strand_id
1 'polypeptide(L)'
;MCCVVNCSNTYKTGLKLFNFPNRQHEKELKEKGVKSIKRMNIGGIPWIPTSNPVIRSDHFVGNRPIRHPNSPAYIPTIFPIAHKKQKVNSNQQDLRYKRFFSREAVSQSTSVEYIADANKCKSNKKVVKDQSCGPSSEQYSLCLSCEQFHGFESIKNENSLKDLTGSSYAVFNLLLNMLPDLLDKETISETLSYAFKKNHPNCRCIIDCTEIKVEQPPTVKQRVCMYSRYKSAYTIKCVVSITPNGAISFLSKCYGGRSSDTFITNDCGFLSKLEPGDQVLADKGFPRIKTNCEDNGSILTMPPILHNGRFSEEEVIETYSVASVRIHIERFFARLKTYSILNKIQIELLPYIDDIMHICCSLTNLQPPIIKQ
;
A
#
# COMPACT_ATOMS: atom_id res chain seq x y z
N MET A 1 10.41 7.02 41.27
CA MET A 1 9.21 6.24 40.87
C MET A 1 9.21 6.11 39.35
N CYS A 2 8.89 4.93 38.79
CA CYS A 2 8.96 4.72 37.33
C CYS A 2 7.93 5.60 36.60
N CYS A 3 8.32 6.27 35.52
CA CYS A 3 7.42 7.17 34.78
C CYS A 3 6.47 6.46 33.80
N VAL A 4 6.59 5.14 33.65
CA VAL A 4 5.75 4.30 32.78
C VAL A 4 4.34 4.11 33.37
N VAL A 5 3.31 4.26 32.54
CA VAL A 5 1.90 4.08 32.93
C VAL A 5 1.64 2.63 33.36
N ASN A 6 0.90 2.46 34.46
CA ASN A 6 0.57 1.15 35.06
C ASN A 6 1.79 0.31 35.51
N CYS A 7 2.94 0.95 35.66
CA CYS A 7 4.11 0.33 36.23
C CYS A 7 3.93 0.21 37.75
N SER A 8 3.85 -1.02 38.27
CA SER A 8 3.79 -1.26 39.72
C SER A 8 5.08 -0.75 40.37
N ASN A 9 4.99 0.34 41.13
CA ASN A 9 6.11 0.96 41.81
C ASN A 9 6.44 0.31 43.16
N THR A 10 5.91 -0.89 43.41
CA THR A 10 6.32 -1.74 44.52
C THR A 10 7.80 -2.06 44.37
N TYR A 11 8.56 -1.88 45.47
CA TYR A 11 10.00 -2.13 45.55
C TYR A 11 10.32 -3.61 45.31
N LYS A 12 10.23 -4.08 44.06
CA LYS A 12 10.77 -5.37 43.65
C LYS A 12 12.28 -5.26 43.69
N THR A 13 12.89 -5.94 44.66
CA THR A 13 14.34 -6.01 44.86
C THR A 13 15.03 -6.49 43.57
N GLY A 14 16.02 -5.72 43.10
CA GLY A 14 16.90 -6.11 41.97
C GLY A 14 16.75 -5.33 40.65
N LEU A 15 15.74 -4.47 40.49
CA LEU A 15 15.57 -3.67 39.26
C LEU A 15 16.31 -2.33 39.35
N LYS A 16 17.12 -2.01 38.31
CA LYS A 16 17.85 -0.74 38.23
C LYS A 16 16.95 0.37 37.68
N LEU A 17 17.11 1.58 38.20
CA LEU A 17 16.43 2.78 37.71
C LEU A 17 17.40 3.58 36.83
N PHE A 18 16.95 3.96 35.63
CA PHE A 18 17.69 4.80 34.71
C PHE A 18 17.00 6.15 34.57
N ASN A 19 17.78 7.23 34.60
CA ASN A 19 17.26 8.57 34.35
C ASN A 19 16.73 8.66 32.92
N PHE A 20 15.56 9.28 32.77
CA PHE A 20 15.02 9.64 31.48
C PHE A 20 15.97 10.63 30.78
N PRO A 21 16.15 10.54 29.46
CA PRO A 21 17.02 11.44 28.71
C PRO A 21 16.69 12.91 28.99
N ASN A 22 17.66 13.68 29.47
CA ASN A 22 17.48 15.09 29.83
C ASN A 22 18.63 16.00 29.36
N ARG A 23 19.65 15.45 28.70
CA ARG A 23 20.78 16.24 28.20
C ARG A 23 20.41 16.93 26.88
N GLN A 24 21.00 18.09 26.63
CA GLN A 24 20.71 18.92 25.45
C GLN A 24 21.00 18.21 24.11
N HIS A 25 21.94 17.27 24.08
CA HIS A 25 22.24 16.45 22.89
C HIS A 25 21.37 15.19 22.78
N GLU A 26 20.59 14.84 23.80
CA GLU A 26 19.72 13.66 23.82
C GLU A 26 18.26 14.02 23.46
N LYS A 27 18.03 15.18 22.81
CA LYS A 27 16.69 15.68 22.45
C LYS A 27 15.87 14.67 21.65
N GLU A 28 16.47 14.06 20.63
CA GLU A 28 15.79 13.07 19.79
C GLU A 28 15.42 11.81 20.58
N LEU A 29 16.32 11.36 21.47
CA LEU A 29 16.07 10.22 22.35
C LEU A 29 14.96 10.53 23.36
N LYS A 30 14.93 11.76 23.88
CA LYS A 30 13.87 12.27 24.78
C LYS A 30 12.51 12.26 24.08
N GLU A 31 12.43 12.77 22.86
CA GLU A 31 11.19 12.79 22.06
C GLU A 31 10.68 11.38 21.73
N LYS A 32 11.57 10.48 21.28
CA LYS A 32 11.21 9.08 21.00
C LYS A 32 10.78 8.34 22.27
N GLY A 33 11.45 8.58 23.39
CA GLY A 33 11.09 8.03 24.70
C GLY A 33 9.70 8.48 25.15
N VAL A 34 9.36 9.77 25.04
CA VAL A 34 8.04 10.29 25.42
C VAL A 34 6.94 9.68 24.56
N LYS A 35 7.16 9.62 23.23
CA LYS A 35 6.25 8.98 22.28
C LYS A 35 6.01 7.50 22.61
N SER A 36 7.05 6.78 23.05
CA SER A 36 6.93 5.36 23.39
C SER A 36 6.09 5.10 24.64
N ILE A 37 6.17 5.97 25.65
CA ILE A 37 5.44 5.82 26.92
C ILE A 37 3.94 6.10 26.76
N LYS A 38 3.55 6.89 25.75
CA LYS A 38 2.14 7.23 25.42
C LYS A 38 1.31 7.74 26.60
N ARG A 39 1.96 8.41 27.56
CA ARG A 39 1.29 9.04 28.71
C ARG A 39 0.66 10.36 28.27
N MET A 40 -0.57 10.60 28.71
CA MET A 40 -1.32 11.84 28.46
C MET A 40 -1.58 12.58 29.77
N ASN A 41 -1.57 13.91 29.72
CA ASN A 41 -2.05 14.76 30.80
C ASN A 41 -3.58 14.94 30.70
N ILE A 42 -4.17 15.51 31.74
CA ILE A 42 -5.58 15.91 31.75
C ILE A 42 -5.81 16.88 30.58
N GLY A 43 -6.77 16.56 29.71
CA GLY A 43 -7.01 17.32 28.47
C GLY A 43 -6.36 16.74 27.20
N GLY A 44 -5.76 15.55 27.25
CA GLY A 44 -5.28 14.83 26.05
C GLY A 44 -3.94 15.33 25.48
N ILE A 45 -3.26 16.24 26.16
CA ILE A 45 -1.95 16.74 25.78
C ILE A 45 -0.88 15.69 26.13
N PRO A 46 0.08 15.38 25.24
CA PRO A 46 1.19 14.46 25.54
C PRO A 46 1.96 14.88 26.79
N TRP A 47 2.27 13.91 27.64
CA TRP A 47 3.03 14.16 28.87
C TRP A 47 4.45 14.65 28.55
N ILE A 48 4.83 15.79 29.14
CA ILE A 48 6.18 16.34 29.04
C ILE A 48 6.85 16.19 30.42
N PRO A 49 8.03 15.54 30.51
CA PRO A 49 8.74 15.39 31.77
C PRO A 49 9.31 16.73 32.26
N THR A 50 8.79 17.23 33.39
CA THR A 50 9.24 18.47 34.02
C THR A 50 10.24 18.25 35.17
N SER A 51 10.19 17.11 35.85
CA SER A 51 11.13 16.71 36.90
C SER A 51 11.83 15.40 36.52
N ASN A 52 13.13 15.27 36.80
CA ASN A 52 14.03 14.15 36.41
C ASN A 52 13.35 12.77 36.52
N PRO A 53 12.69 12.28 35.45
CA PRO A 53 11.92 11.05 35.53
C PRO A 53 12.88 9.86 35.50
N VAL A 54 12.47 8.75 36.08
CA VAL A 54 13.24 7.50 36.01
C VAL A 54 12.40 6.41 35.37
N ILE A 55 13.06 5.53 34.61
CA ILE A 55 12.48 4.34 34.00
C ILE A 55 13.17 3.11 34.61
N ARG A 56 12.41 2.08 34.96
CA ARG A 56 12.96 0.80 35.40
C ARG A 56 13.60 0.03 34.24
N SER A 57 14.66 -0.72 34.55
CA SER A 57 15.41 -1.55 33.64
C SER A 57 14.54 -2.49 32.78
N ASP A 58 13.48 -3.05 33.36
CA ASP A 58 12.59 -4.02 32.72
C ASP A 58 11.75 -3.46 31.57
N HIS A 59 11.74 -2.15 31.37
CA HIS A 59 11.11 -1.53 30.21
C HIS A 59 11.99 -1.55 28.95
N PHE A 60 13.26 -1.95 29.08
CA PHE A 60 14.23 -2.05 27.98
C PHE A 60 14.52 -3.51 27.65
N VAL A 61 14.69 -3.80 26.35
CA VAL A 61 15.14 -5.12 25.89
C VAL A 61 16.52 -5.44 26.50
N GLY A 62 16.64 -6.59 27.17
CA GLY A 62 17.88 -6.94 27.90
C GLY A 62 18.07 -6.24 29.25
N ASN A 63 17.01 -5.65 29.82
CA ASN A 63 17.02 -4.99 31.13
C ASN A 63 18.01 -3.81 31.25
N ARG A 64 18.39 -3.18 30.13
CA ARG A 64 19.34 -2.05 30.13
C ARG A 64 19.17 -1.18 28.89
N PRO A 65 19.20 0.16 29.01
CA PRO A 65 19.22 1.04 27.84
C PRO A 65 20.56 0.98 27.12
N ILE A 66 20.53 0.98 25.79
CA ILE A 66 21.72 0.98 24.92
C ILE A 66 21.70 2.26 24.06
N ARG A 67 22.79 3.02 24.01
CA ARG A 67 22.88 4.34 23.33
C ARG A 67 23.02 4.29 21.80
N HIS A 68 22.74 3.14 21.19
CA HIS A 68 22.84 2.97 19.74
C HIS A 68 21.44 3.08 19.10
N PRO A 69 21.20 3.97 18.12
CA PRO A 69 19.86 4.22 17.56
C PRO A 69 19.14 2.98 17.01
N ASN A 70 19.90 2.03 16.46
CA ASN A 70 19.34 0.79 15.89
C ASN A 70 19.15 -0.33 16.94
N SER A 71 19.52 -0.10 18.21
CA SER A 71 19.36 -1.10 19.25
C SER A 71 17.89 -1.21 19.66
N PRO A 72 17.34 -2.43 19.84
CA PRO A 72 15.99 -2.61 20.36
C PRO A 72 15.84 -2.11 21.82
N ALA A 73 16.96 -1.87 22.50
CA ALA A 73 17.02 -1.31 23.85
C ALA A 73 17.31 0.21 23.86
N TYR A 74 17.24 0.89 22.71
CA TYR A 74 17.47 2.35 22.61
C TYR A 74 16.40 3.16 23.35
N ILE A 75 15.15 2.72 23.28
CA ILE A 75 14.00 3.33 23.97
C ILE A 75 13.23 2.26 24.75
N PRO A 76 12.44 2.64 25.78
CA PRO A 76 11.60 1.66 26.46
C PRO A 76 10.51 1.15 25.51
N THR A 77 10.39 -0.16 25.39
CA THR A 77 9.45 -0.83 24.47
C THR A 77 8.62 -1.91 25.17
N ILE A 78 9.02 -2.30 26.39
CA ILE A 78 8.32 -3.30 27.19
C ILE A 78 7.45 -2.54 28.19
N PHE A 79 6.13 -2.62 28.05
CA PHE A 79 5.18 -1.91 28.90
C PHE A 79 4.25 -2.91 29.61
N PRO A 80 3.79 -2.61 30.84
CA PRO A 80 2.82 -3.44 31.54
C PRO A 80 1.55 -3.54 30.67
N ILE A 81 1.12 -4.75 30.38
CA ILE A 81 -0.05 -4.99 29.54
C ILE A 81 -1.29 -4.76 30.41
N ALA A 82 -2.01 -3.67 30.20
CA ALA A 82 -3.42 -3.66 30.54
C ALA A 82 -4.09 -4.71 29.62
N HIS A 83 -4.48 -5.85 30.22
CA HIS A 83 -5.15 -7.06 29.67
C HIS A 83 -5.46 -7.02 28.15
N LYS A 84 -4.98 -7.87 27.23
CA LYS A 84 -4.66 -9.32 27.19
C LYS A 84 -3.73 -9.52 25.98
N LYS A 85 -2.68 -10.35 26.04
CA LYS A 85 -2.12 -11.01 24.83
C LYS A 85 -1.58 -12.40 25.14
N GLN A 86 -1.88 -13.34 24.23
CA GLN A 86 -1.47 -14.74 24.23
C GLN A 86 0.06 -14.89 24.20
N LYS A 87 0.57 -15.98 24.79
CA LYS A 87 2.01 -16.31 24.85
C LYS A 87 2.61 -16.49 23.44
N VAL A 88 3.71 -15.80 23.18
CA VAL A 88 4.52 -15.93 21.96
C VAL A 88 5.55 -17.05 22.15
N ASN A 89 5.71 -17.91 21.14
CA ASN A 89 6.65 -19.04 21.16
C ASN A 89 8.08 -18.59 20.81
N SER A 90 8.96 -18.54 21.81
CA SER A 90 10.36 -18.10 21.72
C SER A 90 11.17 -18.90 20.70
N ASN A 91 10.93 -20.21 20.58
CA ASN A 91 11.64 -21.08 19.65
C ASN A 91 11.37 -20.67 18.20
N GLN A 92 10.18 -20.17 17.90
CA GLN A 92 9.84 -19.73 16.54
C GLN A 92 10.53 -18.41 16.17
N GLN A 93 10.82 -17.54 17.13
CA GLN A 93 11.58 -16.31 16.91
C GLN A 93 13.06 -16.60 16.67
N ASP A 94 13.67 -17.49 17.45
CA ASP A 94 15.06 -17.88 17.26
C ASP A 94 15.27 -18.62 15.93
N LEU A 95 14.33 -19.47 15.53
CA LEU A 95 14.36 -20.12 14.21
C LEU A 95 14.22 -19.12 13.06
N ARG A 96 13.48 -18.03 13.24
CA ARG A 96 13.39 -16.96 12.23
C ARG A 96 14.69 -16.16 12.13
N TYR A 97 15.33 -15.87 13.26
CA TYR A 97 16.60 -15.16 13.30
C TYR A 97 17.74 -15.98 12.68
N LYS A 98 17.84 -17.27 13.01
CA LYS A 98 18.84 -18.17 12.41
C LYS A 98 18.67 -18.29 10.90
N ARG A 99 17.43 -18.38 10.40
CA ARG A 99 17.14 -18.42 8.94
C ARG A 99 17.50 -17.14 8.20
N PHE A 100 17.48 -15.99 8.87
CA PHE A 100 17.91 -14.72 8.27
C PHE A 100 19.42 -14.72 8.04
N PHE A 101 20.21 -15.06 9.06
CA PHE A 101 21.67 -15.15 8.97
C PHE A 101 22.15 -16.21 7.97
N SER A 102 21.48 -17.37 7.90
CA SER A 102 21.82 -18.40 6.91
C SER A 102 21.60 -17.94 5.46
N ARG A 103 20.68 -16.99 5.21
CA ARG A 103 20.46 -16.41 3.88
C ARG A 103 21.53 -15.39 3.51
N GLU A 104 22.02 -14.64 4.51
CA GLU A 104 23.05 -13.61 4.33
C GLU A 104 24.43 -14.23 4.02
N ALA A 105 24.73 -15.38 4.62
CA ALA A 105 25.96 -16.14 4.33
C ALA A 105 25.98 -16.72 2.90
N VAL A 106 24.84 -17.17 2.38
CA VAL A 106 24.71 -17.72 1.02
C VAL A 106 24.85 -16.62 -0.05
N SER A 107 24.43 -15.39 0.26
CA SER A 107 24.61 -14.24 -0.63
C SER A 107 26.05 -13.69 -0.69
N GLN A 108 26.92 -14.04 0.27
CA GLN A 108 28.34 -13.62 0.27
C GLN A 108 29.27 -14.66 -0.37
N SER A 109 28.89 -15.94 -0.44
CA SER A 109 29.67 -16.96 -1.16
C SER A 109 29.48 -16.92 -2.68
N THR A 110 28.41 -16.29 -3.17
CA THR A 110 28.08 -16.19 -4.60
C THR A 110 28.78 -15.01 -5.31
N SER A 111 29.40 -14.09 -4.57
CA SER A 111 30.09 -12.91 -5.12
C SER A 111 31.59 -13.09 -5.34
N VAL A 112 32.19 -14.22 -4.96
CA VAL A 112 33.66 -14.44 -5.04
C VAL A 112 34.09 -15.30 -6.24
N GLU A 113 33.18 -16.06 -6.87
CA GLU A 113 33.53 -16.92 -8.04
C GLU A 113 33.40 -16.21 -9.41
N TYR A 114 32.92 -14.97 -9.47
CA TYR A 114 32.61 -14.30 -10.75
C TYR A 114 33.75 -13.44 -11.36
N ILE A 115 34.94 -13.40 -10.77
CA ILE A 115 36.06 -12.55 -11.26
C ILE A 115 37.19 -13.37 -11.93
N ALA A 116 37.19 -14.70 -11.83
CA ALA A 116 38.22 -15.54 -12.45
C ALA A 116 37.60 -16.55 -13.43
N ASP A 117 37.24 -16.11 -14.64
CA ASP A 117 37.30 -16.94 -15.87
C ASP A 117 36.83 -16.21 -17.16
N ALA A 118 37.09 -14.91 -17.26
CA ALA A 118 37.03 -14.22 -18.54
C ALA A 118 38.38 -14.35 -19.26
N ASN A 119 38.72 -15.55 -19.77
CA ASN A 119 39.66 -15.79 -20.89
C ASN A 119 40.00 -17.29 -21.10
N LYS A 120 39.06 -18.11 -21.62
CA LYS A 120 39.41 -19.20 -22.57
C LYS A 120 38.19 -19.84 -23.25
N CYS A 121 38.14 -19.65 -24.56
CA CYS A 121 37.71 -20.55 -25.63
C CYS A 121 36.51 -21.51 -25.47
N LYS A 122 35.50 -21.24 -26.33
CA LYS A 122 34.81 -22.10 -27.31
C LYS A 122 34.66 -23.62 -27.05
N SER A 123 33.45 -24.09 -27.42
CA SER A 123 33.00 -25.46 -27.72
C SER A 123 32.86 -26.44 -26.54
N ASN A 124 31.67 -26.45 -25.93
CA ASN A 124 30.74 -27.59 -25.86
C ASN A 124 29.64 -27.27 -24.83
N LYS A 125 28.48 -26.79 -25.29
CA LYS A 125 27.30 -26.64 -24.42
C LYS A 125 26.82 -28.03 -24.02
N LYS A 126 27.23 -28.51 -22.85
CA LYS A 126 26.44 -29.50 -22.11
C LYS A 126 25.13 -28.81 -21.73
N VAL A 127 24.04 -29.26 -22.32
CA VAL A 127 22.68 -28.89 -21.92
C VAL A 127 22.47 -29.44 -20.51
N VAL A 128 22.54 -28.57 -19.51
CA VAL A 128 22.02 -28.88 -18.18
C VAL A 128 20.53 -28.58 -18.24
N LYS A 129 19.71 -29.63 -18.28
CA LYS A 129 18.28 -29.55 -18.05
C LYS A 129 18.07 -29.18 -16.59
N ASP A 130 17.47 -28.01 -16.35
CA ASP A 130 16.92 -27.68 -15.04
C ASP A 130 15.76 -28.65 -14.77
N GLN A 131 15.89 -29.51 -13.76
CA GLN A 131 14.82 -30.40 -13.33
C GLN A 131 13.82 -29.57 -12.53
N SER A 132 12.87 -28.98 -13.24
CA SER A 132 11.64 -28.44 -12.67
C SER A 132 10.90 -29.54 -11.90
N CYS A 133 10.82 -29.40 -10.57
CA CYS A 133 9.86 -30.14 -9.74
C CYS A 133 8.46 -29.53 -9.94
N GLY A 134 7.88 -29.76 -11.10
CA GLY A 134 6.51 -29.40 -11.47
C GLY A 134 6.13 -30.20 -12.70
N PRO A 135 4.91 -30.74 -12.79
CA PRO A 135 4.47 -31.41 -14.00
C PRO A 135 4.57 -30.44 -15.18
N SER A 136 5.01 -30.99 -16.31
CA SER A 136 5.18 -30.30 -17.58
C SER A 136 3.93 -29.53 -17.99
N SER A 137 4.17 -28.32 -18.46
CA SER A 137 3.22 -27.44 -19.13
C SER A 137 2.52 -28.14 -20.29
N GLU A 138 1.32 -28.68 -20.05
CA GLU A 138 0.32 -28.96 -21.11
C GLU A 138 -1.09 -29.30 -20.55
N GLN A 139 -1.34 -29.14 -19.24
CA GLN A 139 -2.67 -29.36 -18.65
C GLN A 139 -3.09 -28.19 -17.74
N TYR A 140 -3.29 -27.02 -18.32
CA TYR A 140 -4.18 -26.01 -17.74
C TYR A 140 -5.59 -26.18 -18.33
N SER A 141 -6.22 -27.30 -17.99
CA SER A 141 -7.66 -27.45 -18.09
C SER A 141 -8.08 -28.34 -16.93
N LEU A 142 -9.12 -27.95 -16.19
CA LEU A 142 -9.69 -28.65 -15.02
C LEU A 142 -9.00 -28.44 -13.65
N CYS A 143 -9.09 -27.21 -13.14
CA CYS A 143 -9.31 -26.96 -11.71
C CYS A 143 -10.26 -25.77 -11.45
N LEU A 144 -10.79 -25.15 -12.51
CA LEU A 144 -11.58 -23.91 -12.47
C LEU A 144 -13.03 -24.08 -12.93
N SER A 145 -13.56 -25.30 -13.00
CA SER A 145 -15.01 -25.50 -13.15
C SER A 145 -15.71 -25.26 -11.82
N CYS A 146 -15.68 -24.02 -11.33
CA CYS A 146 -16.60 -23.59 -10.28
C CYS A 146 -17.87 -23.12 -10.99
N GLU A 147 -18.74 -24.06 -11.39
CA GLU A 147 -20.02 -23.74 -12.05
C GLU A 147 -21.03 -23.05 -11.10
N GLN A 148 -20.72 -22.95 -9.80
CA GLN A 148 -21.63 -22.43 -8.80
C GLN A 148 -20.92 -21.46 -7.84
N PHE A 149 -21.48 -20.27 -7.72
CA PHE A 149 -21.17 -19.30 -6.67
C PHE A 149 -22.34 -19.28 -5.68
N HIS A 150 -22.14 -19.75 -4.45
CA HIS A 150 -23.18 -19.79 -3.39
C HIS A 150 -24.51 -20.47 -3.78
N GLY A 151 -24.48 -21.54 -4.59
CA GLY A 151 -25.70 -22.20 -5.06
C GLY A 151 -26.48 -21.42 -6.13
N PHE A 152 -25.94 -20.30 -6.60
CA PHE A 152 -26.36 -19.67 -7.84
C PHE A 152 -25.58 -20.32 -8.97
N GLU A 153 -26.30 -20.98 -9.88
CA GLU A 153 -25.74 -21.38 -11.16
C GLU A 153 -25.38 -20.12 -11.95
N SER A 154 -24.23 -20.14 -12.63
CA SER A 154 -23.87 -19.07 -13.55
C SER A 154 -25.03 -18.81 -14.50
N ILE A 155 -25.41 -17.55 -14.68
CA ILE A 155 -26.55 -17.20 -15.52
C ILE A 155 -26.21 -17.62 -16.95
N LYS A 156 -26.96 -18.56 -17.51
CA LYS A 156 -26.74 -19.08 -18.88
C LYS A 156 -27.68 -18.45 -19.90
N ASN A 157 -28.80 -17.88 -19.44
CA ASN A 157 -29.92 -17.45 -20.29
C ASN A 157 -30.34 -16.01 -20.00
N GLU A 158 -30.79 -15.30 -21.04
CA GLU A 158 -31.19 -13.88 -21.01
C GLU A 158 -32.29 -13.61 -19.98
N ASN A 159 -33.26 -14.52 -19.86
CA ASN A 159 -34.37 -14.39 -18.92
C ASN A 159 -33.89 -14.45 -17.47
N SER A 160 -32.96 -15.34 -17.15
CA SER A 160 -32.40 -15.46 -15.81
C SER A 160 -31.62 -14.21 -15.38
N LEU A 161 -30.95 -13.53 -16.33
CA LEU A 161 -30.31 -12.24 -16.06
C LEU A 161 -31.35 -11.15 -15.80
N LYS A 162 -32.39 -11.08 -16.63
CA LYS A 162 -33.49 -10.12 -16.49
C LYS A 162 -34.25 -10.31 -15.18
N ASP A 163 -34.51 -11.56 -14.79
CA ASP A 163 -35.22 -11.87 -13.55
C ASP A 163 -34.41 -11.49 -12.31
N LEU A 164 -33.07 -11.64 -12.36
CA LEU A 164 -32.19 -11.31 -11.23
C LEU A 164 -31.87 -9.82 -11.13
N THR A 165 -31.64 -9.16 -12.28
CA THR A 165 -31.04 -7.82 -12.34
C THR A 165 -31.93 -6.77 -12.98
N GLY A 166 -33.02 -7.17 -13.64
CA GLY A 166 -33.82 -6.30 -14.50
C GLY A 166 -33.12 -5.91 -15.81
N SER A 167 -31.93 -6.44 -16.09
CA SER A 167 -31.07 -6.08 -17.22
C SER A 167 -30.94 -7.22 -18.24
N SER A 168 -30.81 -6.87 -19.52
CA SER A 168 -30.44 -7.80 -20.60
C SER A 168 -28.93 -8.04 -20.65
N TYR A 169 -28.48 -9.11 -21.33
CA TYR A 169 -27.05 -9.27 -21.61
C TYR A 169 -26.52 -8.14 -22.47
N ALA A 170 -27.34 -7.59 -23.37
CA ALA A 170 -26.97 -6.44 -24.19
C ALA A 170 -26.67 -5.21 -23.32
N VAL A 171 -27.51 -4.91 -22.32
CA VAL A 171 -27.26 -3.80 -21.40
C VAL A 171 -26.09 -4.11 -20.47
N PHE A 172 -25.97 -5.35 -19.98
CA PHE A 172 -24.83 -5.74 -19.15
C PHE A 172 -23.49 -5.65 -19.89
N ASN A 173 -23.43 -6.12 -21.13
CA ASN A 173 -22.26 -6.01 -22.00
C ASN A 173 -22.00 -4.55 -22.40
N LEU A 174 -23.05 -3.74 -22.58
CA LEU A 174 -22.89 -2.29 -22.75
C LEU A 174 -22.21 -1.69 -21.52
N LEU A 175 -22.67 -1.99 -20.30
CA LEU A 175 -22.07 -1.54 -19.04
C LEU A 175 -20.62 -1.99 -18.86
N LEU A 176 -20.28 -3.20 -19.32
CA LEU A 176 -18.89 -3.69 -19.39
C LEU A 176 -18.03 -2.90 -20.38
N ASN A 177 -18.63 -2.29 -21.41
CA ASN A 177 -17.93 -1.42 -22.35
C ASN A 177 -17.89 0.06 -21.88
N MET A 178 -18.50 0.41 -20.73
CA MET A 178 -18.61 1.80 -20.23
C MET A 178 -17.40 2.28 -19.41
N LEU A 179 -16.32 1.50 -19.27
CA LEU A 179 -15.03 2.09 -18.88
C LEU A 179 -14.35 2.55 -20.17
N PRO A 180 -14.33 3.86 -20.48
CA PRO A 180 -13.61 4.34 -21.65
C PRO A 180 -12.12 4.08 -21.45
N ASP A 181 -11.42 3.75 -22.54
CA ASP A 181 -10.00 4.02 -22.65
C ASP A 181 -9.73 5.51 -22.38
N LEU A 182 -8.49 5.88 -22.05
CA LEU A 182 -8.14 7.28 -21.76
C LEU A 182 -8.74 8.21 -22.84
N LEU A 183 -9.69 9.05 -22.43
CA LEU A 183 -10.39 10.01 -23.31
C LEU A 183 -9.37 10.85 -24.08
N ASP A 184 -9.62 11.15 -25.35
CA ASP A 184 -8.72 11.91 -26.21
C ASP A 184 -8.45 13.34 -25.69
N LYS A 185 -7.36 13.93 -26.17
CA LYS A 185 -6.79 15.17 -25.60
C LYS A 185 -7.69 16.37 -25.81
N GLU A 186 -8.37 16.40 -26.96
CA GLU A 186 -9.31 17.44 -27.34
C GLU A 186 -10.51 17.40 -26.38
N THR A 187 -11.15 16.24 -26.22
CA THR A 187 -12.28 16.06 -25.29
C THR A 187 -11.94 16.45 -23.84
N ILE A 188 -10.76 16.07 -23.35
CA ILE A 188 -10.34 16.45 -21.99
C ILE A 188 -10.15 17.97 -21.90
N SER A 189 -9.47 18.59 -22.87
CA SER A 189 -9.19 20.03 -22.87
C SER A 189 -10.46 20.89 -22.87
N GLU A 190 -11.50 20.44 -23.60
CA GLU A 190 -12.80 21.12 -23.67
C GLU A 190 -13.55 21.02 -22.34
N THR A 191 -13.50 19.86 -21.70
CA THR A 191 -14.21 19.54 -20.45
C THR A 191 -13.47 19.95 -19.17
N LEU A 192 -12.25 20.51 -19.26
CA LEU A 192 -11.53 21.04 -18.11
C LEU A 192 -12.33 22.15 -17.42
N SER A 193 -12.50 22.05 -16.11
CA SER A 193 -13.05 23.16 -15.32
C SER A 193 -12.09 24.35 -15.29
N TYR A 194 -12.61 25.54 -14.98
CA TYR A 194 -11.80 26.76 -14.92
C TYR A 194 -10.56 26.64 -14.02
N ALA A 195 -10.69 25.93 -12.88
CA ALA A 195 -9.59 25.71 -11.96
C ALA A 195 -8.45 24.87 -12.58
N PHE A 196 -8.78 23.85 -13.38
CA PHE A 196 -7.78 23.07 -14.11
C PHE A 196 -7.19 23.87 -15.26
N LYS A 197 -8.01 24.58 -16.06
CA LYS A 197 -7.49 25.44 -17.15
C LYS A 197 -6.47 26.47 -16.65
N LYS A 198 -6.67 27.01 -15.44
CA LYS A 198 -5.77 27.99 -14.83
C LYS A 198 -4.48 27.38 -14.24
N ASN A 199 -4.59 26.26 -13.53
CA ASN A 199 -3.49 25.74 -12.72
C ASN A 199 -2.79 24.51 -13.33
N HIS A 200 -3.50 23.72 -14.15
CA HIS A 200 -3.03 22.47 -14.75
C HIS A 200 -3.62 22.31 -16.17
N PRO A 201 -3.27 23.19 -17.12
CA PRO A 201 -3.89 23.25 -18.45
C PRO A 201 -3.67 22.00 -19.29
N ASN A 202 -2.59 21.26 -19.02
CA ASN A 202 -2.24 20.01 -19.69
C ASN A 202 -2.67 18.77 -18.89
N CYS A 203 -3.48 18.93 -17.85
CA CYS A 203 -3.91 17.81 -17.00
C CYS A 203 -4.74 16.81 -17.80
N ARG A 204 -4.12 15.66 -18.06
CA ARG A 204 -4.75 14.52 -18.69
C ARG A 204 -5.63 13.78 -17.69
N CYS A 205 -5.06 13.44 -16.54
CA CYS A 205 -5.76 12.64 -15.55
C CYS A 205 -5.11 12.73 -14.17
N ILE A 206 -5.86 12.26 -13.18
CA ILE A 206 -5.47 12.18 -11.78
C ILE A 206 -5.40 10.70 -11.41
N ILE A 207 -4.30 10.25 -10.81
CA ILE A 207 -4.12 8.85 -10.40
C ILE A 207 -3.99 8.70 -8.89
N ASP A 208 -4.57 7.61 -8.38
CA ASP A 208 -4.36 7.18 -7.01
C ASP A 208 -4.60 5.66 -6.87
N CYS A 209 -3.97 5.06 -5.86
CA CYS A 209 -4.17 3.66 -5.52
C CYS A 209 -5.26 3.51 -4.46
N THR A 210 -6.23 2.64 -4.72
CA THR A 210 -7.17 2.21 -3.68
C THR A 210 -6.76 0.86 -3.11
N GLU A 211 -7.11 0.65 -1.84
CA GLU A 211 -6.77 -0.56 -1.10
C GLU A 211 -8.00 -1.14 -0.41
N ILE A 212 -8.35 -2.37 -0.77
CA ILE A 212 -9.59 -3.05 -0.36
C ILE A 212 -9.25 -4.27 0.48
N LYS A 213 -9.97 -4.46 1.59
CA LYS A 213 -9.75 -5.61 2.50
C LYS A 213 -10.25 -6.89 1.86
N VAL A 214 -9.52 -7.98 2.09
CA VAL A 214 -9.91 -9.32 1.69
C VAL A 214 -9.87 -10.27 2.88
N GLU A 215 -10.60 -11.37 2.78
CA GLU A 215 -10.50 -12.46 3.74
C GLU A 215 -9.14 -13.15 3.68
N GLN A 216 -8.82 -13.91 4.73
CA GLN A 216 -7.52 -14.56 4.82
C GLN A 216 -7.33 -15.55 3.65
N PRO A 217 -6.34 -15.34 2.77
CA PRO A 217 -6.12 -16.25 1.67
C PRO A 217 -5.77 -17.66 2.15
N PRO A 218 -6.11 -18.73 1.41
CA PRO A 218 -5.88 -20.09 1.86
C PRO A 218 -4.39 -20.41 1.92
N THR A 219 -3.62 -19.96 0.92
CA THR A 219 -2.19 -20.29 0.82
C THR A 219 -1.28 -19.28 1.53
N VAL A 220 -0.16 -19.77 2.07
CA VAL A 220 0.87 -18.92 2.68
C VAL A 220 1.45 -17.92 1.68
N LYS A 221 1.63 -18.33 0.41
CA LYS A 221 2.12 -17.45 -0.65
C LYS A 221 1.19 -16.25 -0.86
N GLN A 222 -0.11 -16.48 -1.02
CA GLN A 222 -1.10 -15.42 -1.17
C GLN A 222 -1.16 -14.51 0.06
N ARG A 223 -1.11 -15.08 1.28
CA ARG A 223 -1.05 -14.29 2.53
C ARG A 223 0.14 -13.34 2.55
N VAL A 224 1.32 -13.79 2.11
CA VAL A 224 2.53 -12.95 2.05
C VAL A 224 2.40 -11.83 1.02
N CYS A 225 1.78 -12.10 -0.13
CA CYS A 225 1.56 -11.12 -1.19
C CYS A 225 0.45 -10.11 -0.84
N MET A 226 -0.57 -10.53 -0.10
CA MET A 226 -1.74 -9.70 0.21
C MET A 226 -1.64 -8.95 1.53
N TYR A 227 -0.71 -9.32 2.42
CA TYR A 227 -0.60 -8.65 3.70
C TYR A 227 -0.10 -7.20 3.55
N SER A 228 -0.99 -6.26 3.82
CA SER A 228 -0.67 -4.85 3.93
C SER A 228 -0.27 -4.49 5.35
N ARG A 229 0.96 -3.98 5.47
CA ARG A 229 1.46 -3.45 6.74
C ARG A 229 0.70 -2.19 7.15
N TYR A 230 0.30 -1.38 6.17
CA TYR A 230 -0.41 -0.12 6.41
C TYR A 230 -1.80 -0.36 7.00
N LYS A 231 -2.57 -1.29 6.43
CA LYS A 231 -3.91 -1.65 6.94
C LYS A 231 -3.91 -2.72 8.01
N SER A 232 -2.75 -3.34 8.30
CA SER A 232 -2.62 -4.49 9.20
C SER A 232 -3.61 -5.62 8.88
N ALA A 233 -3.88 -5.84 7.60
CA ALA A 233 -4.89 -6.77 7.09
C ALA A 233 -4.44 -7.35 5.74
N TYR A 234 -5.10 -8.41 5.29
CA TYR A 234 -4.98 -8.85 3.90
C TYR A 234 -5.79 -7.91 3.02
N THR A 235 -5.17 -7.40 1.97
CA THR A 235 -5.78 -6.45 1.06
C THR A 235 -5.35 -6.73 -0.37
N ILE A 236 -6.12 -6.17 -1.28
CA ILE A 236 -5.77 -5.97 -2.68
C ILE A 236 -5.60 -4.47 -2.94
N LYS A 237 -4.89 -4.15 -4.00
CA LYS A 237 -4.68 -2.78 -4.48
C LYS A 237 -4.90 -2.69 -5.97
N CYS A 238 -5.40 -1.56 -6.44
CA CYS A 238 -5.44 -1.23 -7.86
C CYS A 238 -5.22 0.27 -8.05
N VAL A 239 -4.64 0.64 -9.18
CA VAL A 239 -4.51 2.03 -9.64
C VAL A 239 -5.80 2.39 -10.36
N VAL A 240 -6.36 3.54 -10.00
CA VAL A 240 -7.46 4.16 -10.72
C VAL A 240 -7.01 5.50 -11.24
N SER A 241 -7.37 5.81 -12.47
CA SER A 241 -7.24 7.14 -13.05
C SER A 241 -8.62 7.74 -13.27
N ILE A 242 -8.76 9.02 -12.95
CA ILE A 242 -9.94 9.81 -13.27
C ILE A 242 -9.55 11.00 -14.15
N THR A 243 -10.45 11.43 -15.01
CA THR A 243 -10.34 12.72 -15.70
C THR A 243 -10.55 13.88 -14.73
N PRO A 244 -10.14 15.10 -15.11
CA PRO A 244 -10.41 16.31 -14.33
C PRO A 244 -11.90 16.57 -14.04
N ASN A 245 -12.80 16.04 -14.88
CA ASN A 245 -14.25 16.12 -14.66
C ASN A 245 -14.78 15.01 -13.72
N GLY A 246 -13.92 14.11 -13.24
CA GLY A 246 -14.24 13.07 -12.27
C GLY A 246 -14.75 11.76 -12.85
N ALA A 247 -14.68 11.56 -14.17
CA ALA A 247 -15.00 10.27 -14.79
C ALA A 247 -13.77 9.34 -14.75
N ILE A 248 -13.97 8.05 -14.52
CA ILE A 248 -12.89 7.06 -14.56
C ILE A 248 -12.41 6.92 -16.00
N SER A 249 -11.09 7.00 -16.19
CA SER A 249 -10.39 6.88 -17.47
C SER A 249 -9.42 5.70 -17.53
N PHE A 250 -9.13 5.07 -16.39
CA PHE A 250 -8.30 3.87 -16.35
C PHE A 250 -8.52 3.10 -15.04
N LEU A 251 -8.50 1.78 -15.14
CA LEU A 251 -8.49 0.84 -14.01
C LEU A 251 -7.43 -0.23 -14.26
N SER A 252 -6.52 -0.44 -13.32
CA SER A 252 -5.58 -1.56 -13.39
C SER A 252 -6.22 -2.87 -12.93
N LYS A 253 -5.61 -4.01 -13.32
CA LYS A 253 -5.81 -5.28 -12.59
C LYS A 253 -5.48 -5.13 -11.12
N CYS A 254 -5.98 -6.06 -10.30
CA CYS A 254 -5.76 -6.08 -8.87
C CYS A 254 -4.43 -6.74 -8.50
N TYR A 255 -3.72 -6.10 -7.59
CA TYR A 255 -2.44 -6.53 -7.04
C TYR A 255 -2.61 -6.89 -5.57
N GLY A 256 -1.73 -7.73 -5.04
CA GLY A 256 -1.68 -7.97 -3.60
C GLY A 256 -1.30 -6.71 -2.82
N GLY A 257 -1.89 -6.50 -1.65
CA GLY A 257 -1.71 -5.32 -0.80
C GLY A 257 -0.27 -5.00 -0.37
N ARG A 258 0.66 -5.95 -0.52
CA ARG A 258 2.09 -5.72 -0.29
C ARG A 258 2.76 -4.90 -1.40
N SER A 259 2.18 -4.90 -2.60
CA SER A 259 2.73 -4.20 -3.76
C SER A 259 2.77 -2.70 -3.50
N SER A 260 3.87 -2.05 -3.89
CA SER A 260 4.00 -0.60 -3.78
C SER A 260 3.25 0.08 -4.92
N ASP A 261 2.73 1.27 -4.64
CA ASP A 261 1.93 2.03 -5.60
C ASP A 261 2.75 2.35 -6.85
N THR A 262 4.04 2.67 -6.69
CA THR A 262 4.99 2.79 -7.82
C THR A 262 5.10 1.51 -8.65
N PHE A 263 5.23 0.34 -8.01
CA PHE A 263 5.38 -0.91 -8.74
C PHE A 263 4.13 -1.19 -9.59
N ILE A 264 2.96 -1.01 -8.98
CA ILE A 264 1.68 -1.24 -9.66
C ILE A 264 1.54 -0.36 -10.89
N THR A 265 1.80 0.95 -10.77
CA THR A 265 1.62 1.88 -11.90
C THR A 265 2.60 1.62 -13.04
N ASN A 266 3.82 1.16 -12.74
CA ASN A 266 4.79 0.80 -13.77
C ASN A 266 4.43 -0.52 -14.48
N ASP A 267 3.84 -1.47 -13.75
CA ASP A 267 3.50 -2.80 -14.28
C ASP A 267 2.15 -2.81 -15.02
N CYS A 268 1.19 -1.98 -14.61
CA CYS A 268 -0.19 -2.07 -15.07
C CYS A 268 -0.47 -1.55 -16.49
N GLY A 269 0.55 -1.05 -17.20
CA GLY A 269 0.40 -0.49 -18.54
C GLY A 269 -0.27 0.89 -18.57
N PHE A 270 -0.38 1.58 -17.44
CA PHE A 270 -0.89 2.96 -17.40
C PHE A 270 0.02 3.91 -18.19
N LEU A 271 1.34 3.82 -17.99
CA LEU A 271 2.32 4.73 -18.59
C LEU A 271 2.38 4.66 -20.11
N SER A 272 2.10 3.50 -20.70
CA SER A 272 2.05 3.33 -22.16
C SER A 272 0.82 3.98 -22.82
N LYS A 273 -0.16 4.43 -22.01
CA LYS A 273 -1.35 5.15 -22.51
C LYS A 273 -1.19 6.68 -22.46
N LEU A 274 -0.05 7.19 -21.99
CA LEU A 274 0.23 8.62 -21.91
C LEU A 274 0.92 9.12 -23.17
N GLU A 275 0.57 10.33 -23.60
CA GLU A 275 1.19 10.99 -24.74
C GLU A 275 2.23 12.03 -24.30
N PRO A 276 3.23 12.37 -25.15
CA PRO A 276 4.15 13.46 -24.87
C PRO A 276 3.41 14.79 -24.59
N GLY A 277 3.78 15.45 -23.50
CA GLY A 277 3.17 16.68 -23.03
C GLY A 277 1.94 16.50 -22.13
N ASP A 278 1.48 15.26 -21.89
CA ASP A 278 0.41 15.00 -20.91
C ASP A 278 0.89 15.26 -19.49
N GLN A 279 0.07 15.95 -18.69
CA GLN A 279 0.30 16.13 -17.27
C GLN A 279 -0.56 15.16 -16.47
N VAL A 280 0.07 14.31 -15.65
CA VAL A 280 -0.59 13.39 -14.73
C VAL A 280 -0.44 13.92 -13.31
N LEU A 281 -1.54 14.02 -12.57
CA LEU A 281 -1.54 14.47 -11.18
C LEU A 281 -1.63 13.26 -10.24
N ALA A 282 -0.73 13.16 -9.27
CA ALA A 282 -0.66 12.00 -8.37
C ALA A 282 -0.32 12.38 -6.92
N ASP A 283 -0.68 11.54 -5.95
CA ASP A 283 -0.32 11.74 -4.54
C ASP A 283 1.18 11.45 -4.26
N LYS A 284 1.65 11.74 -3.05
CA LYS A 284 3.06 11.57 -2.61
C LYS A 284 3.56 10.10 -2.64
N GLY A 285 2.69 9.13 -2.93
CA GLY A 285 3.00 7.70 -3.01
C GLY A 285 3.75 7.26 -4.28
N PHE A 286 3.98 8.17 -5.23
CA PHE A 286 4.51 7.86 -6.57
C PHE A 286 5.93 8.42 -6.90
N PRO A 287 6.88 8.55 -5.95
CA PRO A 287 8.13 9.27 -6.18
C PRO A 287 9.03 8.67 -7.26
N ARG A 288 8.93 7.35 -7.51
CA ARG A 288 9.75 6.61 -8.48
C ARG A 288 9.12 6.45 -9.87
N ILE A 289 7.95 7.07 -10.12
CA ILE A 289 7.30 7.05 -11.43
C ILE A 289 7.81 8.19 -12.34
N LYS A 290 8.33 9.27 -11.75
CA LYS A 290 8.79 10.47 -12.48
C LYS A 290 9.70 10.14 -13.66
N THR A 291 10.72 9.31 -13.46
CA THR A 291 11.70 8.95 -14.49
C THR A 291 11.04 8.26 -15.70
N ASN A 292 10.12 7.32 -15.47
CA ASN A 292 9.44 6.61 -16.55
C ASN A 292 8.43 7.50 -17.29
N CYS A 293 7.81 8.46 -16.60
CA CYS A 293 6.95 9.46 -17.24
C CYS A 293 7.78 10.39 -18.14
N GLU A 294 8.94 10.85 -17.65
CA GLU A 294 9.87 11.73 -18.36
C GLU A 294 10.43 11.05 -19.62
N ASP A 295 10.75 9.76 -19.57
CA ASP A 295 11.21 8.97 -20.72
C ASP A 295 10.14 8.89 -21.84
N ASN A 296 8.85 8.89 -21.48
CA ASN A 296 7.72 8.96 -22.42
C ASN A 296 7.35 10.40 -22.83
N GLY A 297 8.07 11.42 -22.35
CA GLY A 297 7.75 12.82 -22.58
C GLY A 297 6.51 13.33 -21.84
N SER A 298 5.97 12.56 -20.90
CA SER A 298 4.84 12.92 -20.04
C SER A 298 5.32 13.49 -18.70
N ILE A 299 4.52 14.37 -18.08
CA ILE A 299 4.90 15.10 -16.86
C ILE A 299 4.08 14.57 -15.69
N LEU A 300 4.75 13.96 -14.71
CA LEU A 300 4.11 13.59 -13.45
C LEU A 300 4.26 14.72 -12.42
N THR A 301 3.15 15.42 -12.14
CA THR A 301 3.09 16.42 -11.08
C THR A 301 2.64 15.76 -9.78
N MET A 302 3.50 15.84 -8.77
CA MET A 302 3.20 15.42 -7.40
C MET A 302 3.37 16.61 -6.47
N PRO A 303 2.63 16.68 -5.36
CA PRO A 303 2.82 17.75 -4.39
C PRO A 303 4.21 17.64 -3.76
N PRO A 304 4.84 18.77 -3.39
CA PRO A 304 6.20 18.77 -2.87
C PRO A 304 6.36 17.88 -1.64
N ILE A 305 7.48 17.15 -1.59
CA ILE A 305 7.85 16.27 -0.48
C ILE A 305 8.52 17.14 0.59
N LEU A 306 7.95 17.17 1.79
CA LEU A 306 8.49 17.98 2.88
C LEU A 306 9.82 17.38 3.36
N HIS A 307 10.94 17.99 2.96
CA HIS A 307 12.26 17.52 3.38
C HIS A 307 12.77 18.20 4.66
N ASN A 308 12.40 19.47 4.93
CA ASN A 308 13.03 20.29 5.98
C ASN A 308 12.04 21.06 6.90
N GLY A 309 10.79 20.59 7.04
CA GLY A 309 9.87 21.07 8.09
C GLY A 309 9.11 22.38 7.80
N ARG A 310 9.39 23.10 6.71
CA ARG A 310 8.55 24.19 6.18
C ARG A 310 8.55 24.16 4.64
N PHE A 311 7.41 24.48 4.03
CA PHE A 311 7.27 24.71 2.59
C PHE A 311 7.54 26.19 2.27
N SER A 312 8.05 26.51 1.08
CA SER A 312 8.06 27.88 0.55
C SER A 312 6.62 28.36 0.24
N GLU A 313 6.42 29.67 0.05
CA GLU A 313 5.09 30.18 -0.33
C GLU A 313 4.61 29.60 -1.67
N GLU A 314 5.52 29.41 -2.65
CA GLU A 314 5.18 28.73 -3.91
C GLU A 314 4.84 27.26 -3.69
N GLU A 315 5.61 26.53 -2.87
CA GLU A 315 5.34 25.11 -2.53
C GLU A 315 4.03 24.94 -1.76
N VAL A 316 3.64 25.92 -0.93
CA VAL A 316 2.35 25.95 -0.24
C VAL A 316 1.22 26.10 -1.25
N ILE A 317 1.32 27.04 -2.19
CA ILE A 317 0.32 27.26 -3.25
C ILE A 317 0.20 26.01 -4.14
N GLU A 318 1.31 25.40 -4.52
CA GLU A 318 1.33 24.15 -5.30
C GLU A 318 0.72 22.98 -4.50
N THR A 319 1.01 22.90 -3.19
CA THR A 319 0.37 21.93 -2.30
C THR A 319 -1.14 22.13 -2.21
N TYR A 320 -1.63 23.37 -2.12
CA TYR A 320 -3.07 23.67 -2.13
C TYR A 320 -3.72 23.32 -3.47
N SER A 321 -3.05 23.66 -4.58
CA SER A 321 -3.49 23.33 -5.94
C SER A 321 -3.66 21.81 -6.09
N VAL A 322 -2.66 21.03 -5.72
CA VAL A 322 -2.71 19.56 -5.78
C VAL A 322 -3.67 18.95 -4.75
N ALA A 323 -3.79 19.53 -3.55
CA ALA A 323 -4.76 19.10 -2.55
C ALA A 323 -6.20 19.28 -3.04
N SER A 324 -6.51 20.36 -3.76
CA SER A 324 -7.83 20.58 -4.35
C SER A 324 -8.19 19.51 -5.38
N VAL A 325 -7.19 19.04 -6.14
CA VAL A 325 -7.33 17.99 -7.16
C VAL A 325 -7.56 16.61 -6.52
N ARG A 326 -6.84 16.30 -5.45
CA ARG A 326 -6.97 15.05 -4.67
C ARG A 326 -8.40 14.81 -4.15
N ILE A 327 -9.15 15.88 -3.86
CA ILE A 327 -10.54 15.78 -3.41
C ILE A 327 -11.41 15.03 -4.43
N HIS A 328 -11.14 15.15 -5.74
CA HIS A 328 -11.95 14.50 -6.77
C HIS A 328 -11.82 12.97 -6.73
N ILE A 329 -10.59 12.45 -6.66
CA ILE A 329 -10.35 11.00 -6.63
C ILE A 329 -10.73 10.39 -5.26
N GLU A 330 -10.59 11.16 -4.17
CA GLU A 330 -11.08 10.72 -2.86
C GLU A 330 -12.61 10.61 -2.81
N ARG A 331 -13.33 11.55 -3.43
CA ARG A 331 -14.79 11.47 -3.57
C ARG A 331 -15.21 10.27 -4.43
N PHE A 332 -14.47 9.99 -5.49
CA PHE A 332 -14.66 8.77 -6.28
C PHE A 332 -14.51 7.52 -5.41
N PHE A 333 -13.42 7.38 -4.66
CA PHE A 333 -13.24 6.24 -3.77
C PHE A 333 -14.26 6.18 -2.64
N ALA A 334 -14.78 7.32 -2.17
CA ALA A 334 -15.88 7.33 -1.23
C ALA A 334 -17.15 6.72 -1.82
N ARG A 335 -17.46 7.00 -3.10
CA ARG A 335 -18.58 6.35 -3.83
C ARG A 335 -18.32 4.87 -4.04
N LEU A 336 -17.10 4.50 -4.41
CA LEU A 336 -16.71 3.11 -4.59
C LEU A 336 -16.87 2.29 -3.29
N LYS A 337 -16.65 2.90 -2.12
CA LYS A 337 -16.86 2.26 -0.81
C LYS A 337 -18.34 2.09 -0.43
N THR A 338 -19.28 2.65 -1.18
CA THR A 338 -20.72 2.42 -0.92
C THR A 338 -21.17 1.04 -1.39
N TYR A 339 -20.45 0.43 -2.33
CA TYR A 339 -20.69 -0.94 -2.75
C TYR A 339 -20.28 -1.92 -1.63
N SER A 340 -21.26 -2.51 -0.95
CA SER A 340 -21.03 -3.44 0.16
C SER A 340 -20.11 -4.61 -0.20
N ILE A 341 -20.11 -5.04 -1.47
CA ILE A 341 -19.20 -6.10 -1.97
C ILE A 341 -17.72 -5.73 -1.78
N LEU A 342 -17.37 -4.43 -1.83
CA LEU A 342 -16.00 -3.93 -1.67
C LEU A 342 -15.60 -3.63 -0.22
N ASN A 343 -16.50 -3.78 0.77
CA ASN A 343 -16.15 -3.55 2.17
C ASN A 343 -15.12 -4.56 2.69
N LYS A 344 -15.31 -5.82 2.31
CA LYS A 344 -14.39 -6.93 2.58
C LYS A 344 -14.67 -8.06 1.59
N ILE A 345 -13.76 -8.29 0.66
CA ILE A 345 -13.90 -9.30 -0.39
C ILE A 345 -13.76 -10.70 0.23
N GLN A 346 -14.79 -11.52 0.01
CA GLN A 346 -14.78 -12.95 0.36
C GLN A 346 -13.74 -13.69 -0.47
N ILE A 347 -13.15 -14.75 0.09
CA ILE A 347 -12.04 -15.44 -0.59
C ILE A 347 -12.48 -16.12 -1.89
N GLU A 348 -13.74 -16.54 -1.96
CA GLU A 348 -14.38 -17.14 -3.13
C GLU A 348 -14.58 -16.14 -4.27
N LEU A 349 -14.67 -14.84 -3.96
CA LEU A 349 -14.80 -13.75 -4.93
C LEU A 349 -13.46 -13.27 -5.48
N LEU A 350 -12.35 -13.66 -4.85
CA LEU A 350 -11.01 -13.22 -5.23
C LEU A 350 -10.64 -13.56 -6.69
N PRO A 351 -11.04 -14.70 -7.29
CA PRO A 351 -10.79 -14.97 -8.71
C PRO A 351 -11.49 -14.00 -9.66
N TYR A 352 -12.61 -13.39 -9.25
CA TYR A 352 -13.43 -12.48 -10.05
C TYR A 352 -13.18 -11.00 -9.72
N ILE A 353 -12.12 -10.71 -8.98
CA ILE A 353 -11.93 -9.39 -8.39
C ILE A 353 -11.74 -8.28 -9.41
N ASP A 354 -11.07 -8.59 -10.53
CA ASP A 354 -10.87 -7.64 -11.62
C ASP A 354 -12.21 -7.26 -12.26
N ASP A 355 -13.10 -8.23 -12.48
CA ASP A 355 -14.44 -8.01 -13.03
C ASP A 355 -15.34 -7.25 -12.06
N ILE A 356 -15.30 -7.60 -10.76
CA ILE A 356 -16.04 -6.89 -9.71
C ILE A 356 -15.62 -5.42 -9.66
N MET A 357 -14.30 -5.16 -9.68
CA MET A 357 -13.78 -3.81 -9.68
C MET A 357 -14.19 -3.06 -10.94
N HIS A 358 -14.13 -3.70 -12.10
CA HIS A 358 -14.56 -3.14 -13.37
C HIS A 358 -16.03 -2.69 -13.31
N ILE A 359 -16.94 -3.59 -12.89
CA ILE A 359 -18.37 -3.31 -12.79
C ILE A 359 -18.64 -2.19 -11.78
N CYS A 360 -18.04 -2.23 -10.58
CA CYS A 360 -18.21 -1.16 -9.59
C CYS A 360 -17.74 0.20 -10.12
N CYS A 361 -16.65 0.23 -10.88
CA CYS A 361 -16.14 1.44 -11.53
C CYS A 361 -17.11 1.92 -12.61
N SER A 362 -17.56 1.06 -13.53
CA SER A 362 -18.56 1.39 -14.57
C SER A 362 -19.83 1.98 -13.97
N LEU A 363 -20.37 1.33 -12.92
CA LEU A 363 -21.58 1.81 -12.24
C LEU A 363 -21.37 3.17 -11.57
N THR A 364 -20.16 3.44 -11.06
CA THR A 364 -19.84 4.75 -10.47
C THR A 364 -19.79 5.86 -11.52
N ASN A 365 -19.31 5.56 -12.74
CA ASN A 365 -19.30 6.51 -13.86
C ASN A 365 -20.71 6.91 -14.32
N LEU A 366 -21.71 6.07 -14.12
CA LEU A 366 -23.10 6.33 -14.49
C LEU A 366 -23.88 7.14 -13.43
N GLN A 367 -23.28 7.33 -12.26
CA GLN A 367 -23.89 8.17 -11.23
C GLN A 367 -23.78 9.65 -11.63
N PRO A 368 -24.61 10.54 -11.03
CA PRO A 368 -24.49 11.98 -11.24
C PRO A 368 -23.05 12.46 -11.03
N PRO A 369 -22.56 13.45 -11.79
CA PRO A 369 -21.17 13.91 -11.73
C PRO A 369 -20.65 14.12 -10.31
N ILE A 370 -19.40 13.72 -10.05
CA ILE A 370 -18.74 13.90 -8.74
C ILE A 370 -18.53 15.39 -8.42
N ILE A 371 -18.51 16.21 -9.48
CA ILE A 371 -18.29 17.64 -9.45
C ILE A 371 -19.59 18.32 -9.90
N LYS A 372 -20.14 19.22 -9.09
CA LYS A 372 -21.15 20.16 -9.58
C LYS A 372 -20.42 21.17 -10.46
N GLN A 373 -20.76 21.21 -11.75
CA GLN A 373 -20.24 22.19 -12.69
C GLN A 373 -20.69 23.60 -12.31
#